data_AF-A0A7S1FB12-F1
#
_entry.id   AF-A0A7S1FB12-F1
#
_cell.length_a   1.000
_cell.length_b   1.000
_cell.length_c   1.000
_cell.angle_alpha   90.00
_cell.angle_beta   90.00
_cell.angle_gamma   90.00
#
_symmetry.space_group_name_H-M   'P 1'
#
loop_
_entity.id
_entity.type
_entity.pdbx_description
1 polymer ?
#
loop_
_entity_poly.entity_id
_entity_poly.type
_entity_poly.pdbx_seq_one_letter_code
_entity_poly.pdbx_strand_id
1 'polypeptide(L)'
;FGSSEAQATTLSVGFSCLACARQMSDVGVADVRATLQYTVDDGQRHHFVAYETTAEERLAQGVPEDMFKGSVSGVDTIVHDGRGLHMTLDAHSFELVHQKTSLSTDDFYNHPEKITDVYYAEMAEMFKRVTGAAHVHVFHHQVRASRHNADGNGFNTSVQPYALGVHSDSSRHAAETAFLRFAGNAVDAQFCKGRFVYINAWRNITTDPIENNHLAVCDETSVVAPDDYVGSDLFMPGARLMQYGLSDHNAAKHRWYYFPKMQMEEVLLFKQFDSDTTLPGRMTFHTAFVDPTARPDAPERQSIECRAFLFFPDFEPNTCPALPSDAAAESVDPVESDAEVEAAVQKTLGLIDTMSSWPGFARTWLMTTSAKKDGLREIAQTLVNDASNHQGFKKFSPEKKAMIVSLLMKGGWEVKLAARLKQMKSANKDVGQSSRETALRSLSLVVVGGLLGFVCARFRS
;
A
#
# COMPACT_ATOMS: atom_id res chain seq x y z
N PHE A 1 -73.43 -49.06 10.30
CA PHE A 1 -72.26 -48.73 9.47
C PHE A 1 -72.62 -47.56 8.58
N GLY A 2 -71.83 -46.49 8.58
CA GLY A 2 -71.96 -45.40 7.62
C GLY A 2 -72.23 -44.05 8.26
N SER A 3 -71.13 -43.34 8.52
CA SER A 3 -70.99 -41.98 9.04
C SER A 3 -71.14 -40.92 7.93
N SER A 4 -71.74 -39.80 8.32
CA SER A 4 -71.68 -38.49 7.67
C SER A 4 -70.32 -37.80 7.88
N GLU A 5 -69.91 -36.88 7.00
CA GLU A 5 -69.75 -35.46 7.35
C GLU A 5 -69.23 -34.60 6.18
N ALA A 6 -69.46 -33.30 6.34
CA ALA A 6 -69.38 -32.22 5.37
C ALA A 6 -68.22 -31.24 5.67
N GLN A 7 -67.82 -30.50 4.62
CA GLN A 7 -67.32 -29.10 4.56
C GLN A 7 -66.19 -28.56 5.47
N ALA A 8 -65.15 -27.96 4.84
CA ALA A 8 -64.75 -26.54 4.98
C ALA A 8 -63.46 -26.25 4.15
N THR A 9 -63.48 -25.44 3.08
CA THR A 9 -63.17 -23.98 2.94
C THR A 9 -61.71 -23.56 3.11
N THR A 10 -61.10 -22.96 2.06
CA THR A 10 -60.44 -21.63 2.14
C THR A 10 -60.17 -21.03 0.76
N LEU A 11 -60.58 -19.77 0.57
CA LEU A 11 -60.34 -18.93 -0.60
C LEU A 11 -58.91 -18.36 -0.58
N SER A 12 -58.27 -18.24 -1.76
CA SER A 12 -57.16 -17.29 -1.97
C SER A 12 -57.67 -16.07 -2.74
N VAL A 13 -57.40 -14.88 -2.20
CA VAL A 13 -57.71 -13.60 -2.84
C VAL A 13 -56.38 -12.98 -3.23
N GLY A 14 -56.20 -12.80 -4.54
CA GLY A 14 -55.07 -12.07 -5.10
C GLY A 14 -55.26 -10.55 -4.99
N PHE A 15 -54.16 -9.83 -4.87
CA PHE A 15 -54.06 -8.42 -5.22
C PHE A 15 -52.70 -8.15 -5.88
N SER A 16 -52.77 -7.88 -7.18
CA SER A 16 -52.10 -6.80 -7.92
C SER A 16 -50.64 -6.44 -7.57
N CYS A 17 -49.73 -6.75 -8.51
CA CYS A 17 -48.80 -5.72 -9.00
C CYS A 17 -48.28 -6.06 -10.42
N LEU A 18 -49.20 -6.17 -11.39
CA LEU A 18 -48.87 -6.10 -12.83
C LEU A 18 -48.77 -4.62 -13.25
N ALA A 19 -47.81 -3.89 -12.68
CA ALA A 19 -47.50 -2.52 -13.08
C ALA A 19 -46.06 -2.12 -12.70
N CYS A 20 -45.08 -2.99 -12.99
CA CYS A 20 -43.67 -2.60 -13.04
C CYS A 20 -42.84 -3.46 -14.01
N ALA A 21 -43.48 -4.13 -14.98
CA ALA A 21 -42.83 -5.04 -15.92
C ALA A 21 -42.65 -4.42 -17.33
N ARG A 22 -42.60 -3.09 -17.43
CA ARG A 22 -42.37 -2.38 -18.70
C ARG A 22 -41.43 -1.19 -18.52
N GLN A 23 -40.18 -1.48 -18.19
CA GLN A 23 -39.00 -0.74 -18.68
C GLN A 23 -37.71 -1.50 -18.36
N MET A 24 -37.59 -2.73 -18.88
CA MET A 24 -36.28 -3.38 -19.07
C MET A 24 -36.20 -3.82 -20.52
N SER A 25 -36.28 -2.84 -21.42
CA SER A 25 -35.90 -3.03 -22.82
C SER A 25 -34.44 -2.63 -22.94
N ASP A 26 -33.61 -3.65 -23.22
CA ASP A 26 -32.24 -3.57 -23.72
C ASP A 26 -31.10 -3.36 -22.69
N VAL A 27 -30.72 -4.44 -21.98
CA VAL A 27 -29.36 -4.56 -21.42
C VAL A 27 -28.62 -5.65 -22.21
N GLY A 28 -28.47 -5.43 -23.52
CA GLY A 28 -27.46 -6.15 -24.28
C GLY A 28 -26.10 -5.52 -24.01
N VAL A 29 -25.34 -6.03 -23.05
CA VAL A 29 -23.89 -6.01 -23.17
C VAL A 29 -23.42 -7.43 -22.90
N ALA A 30 -22.63 -7.95 -23.83
CA ALA A 30 -22.14 -9.31 -23.89
C ALA A 30 -20.62 -9.27 -23.68
N ASP A 31 -20.03 -10.44 -23.48
CA ASP A 31 -18.60 -10.69 -23.61
C ASP A 31 -17.92 -9.78 -24.67
N VAL A 32 -16.88 -9.07 -24.26
CA VAL A 32 -16.13 -8.14 -25.11
C VAL A 32 -14.82 -8.78 -25.53
N ARG A 33 -14.48 -8.72 -26.81
CA ARG A 33 -13.13 -9.05 -27.27
C ARG A 33 -12.23 -7.83 -27.12
N ALA A 34 -11.18 -7.93 -26.32
CA ALA A 34 -10.22 -6.85 -26.10
C ALA A 34 -8.78 -7.37 -26.05
N THR A 35 -7.82 -6.51 -26.36
CA THR A 35 -6.39 -6.82 -26.25
C THR A 35 -5.88 -6.43 -24.86
N LEU A 36 -5.51 -7.42 -24.03
CA LEU A 36 -4.91 -7.19 -22.72
C LEU A 36 -3.39 -7.25 -22.81
N GLN A 37 -2.69 -6.40 -22.04
CA GLN A 37 -1.24 -6.30 -22.07
C GLN A 37 -0.62 -7.20 -21.00
N TYR A 38 -0.31 -8.43 -21.38
CA TYR A 38 0.38 -9.42 -20.55
C TYR A 38 1.86 -9.07 -20.40
N THR A 39 2.50 -9.55 -19.35
CA THR A 39 3.95 -9.43 -19.16
C THR A 39 4.65 -10.57 -19.90
N VAL A 40 5.68 -10.26 -20.68
CA VAL A 40 6.52 -11.30 -21.31
C VAL A 40 7.48 -11.85 -20.26
N ASP A 41 7.41 -13.14 -19.98
CA ASP A 41 8.40 -13.80 -19.12
C ASP A 41 9.70 -14.08 -19.89
N ASP A 42 10.68 -13.20 -19.72
CA ASP A 42 12.03 -13.32 -20.30
C ASP A 42 13.03 -13.96 -19.32
N GLY A 43 12.54 -14.54 -18.21
CA GLY A 43 13.35 -15.12 -17.15
C GLY A 43 14.11 -14.09 -16.32
N GLN A 44 13.85 -12.79 -16.50
CA GLN A 44 14.49 -11.73 -15.73
C GLN A 44 13.52 -11.05 -14.76
N ARG A 45 14.07 -10.49 -13.68
CA ARG A 45 13.32 -9.60 -12.80
C ARG A 45 13.03 -8.28 -13.53
N HIS A 46 11.75 -7.93 -13.63
CA HIS A 46 11.27 -6.67 -14.21
C HIS A 46 11.25 -5.56 -13.16
N HIS A 47 11.16 -4.31 -13.59
CA HIS A 47 10.95 -3.17 -12.70
C HIS A 47 10.31 -1.98 -13.38
N PHE A 48 9.67 -1.13 -12.58
CA PHE A 48 9.14 0.15 -13.01
C PHE A 48 9.33 1.20 -11.91
N VAL A 49 9.81 2.39 -12.28
CA VAL A 49 10.01 3.53 -11.39
C VAL A 49 8.84 4.50 -11.57
N ALA A 50 7.97 4.58 -10.55
CA ALA A 50 6.72 5.34 -10.58
C ALA A 50 6.85 6.76 -10.02
N TYR A 51 7.97 7.43 -10.27
CA TYR A 51 8.17 8.84 -9.90
C TYR A 51 9.28 9.46 -10.74
N GLU A 52 9.24 10.78 -10.90
CA GLU A 52 10.31 11.50 -11.59
C GLU A 52 11.56 11.59 -10.73
N THR A 53 12.70 11.23 -11.29
CA THR A 53 14.01 11.30 -10.64
C THR A 53 15.12 11.22 -11.69
N THR A 54 16.31 11.71 -11.38
CA THR A 54 17.48 11.60 -12.25
C THR A 54 18.17 10.24 -12.12
N ALA A 55 18.94 9.82 -13.13
CA ALA A 55 19.70 8.57 -13.06
C ALA A 55 20.70 8.54 -11.89
N GLU A 56 21.31 9.69 -11.59
CA GLU A 56 22.25 9.84 -10.48
C GLU A 56 21.56 9.64 -9.11
N GLU A 57 20.39 10.25 -8.92
CA GLU A 57 19.59 10.07 -7.70
C GLU A 57 19.08 8.64 -7.54
N ARG A 58 18.65 7.99 -8.64
CA ARG A 58 18.25 6.58 -8.63
C ARG A 58 19.38 5.70 -8.14
N LEU A 59 20.56 5.82 -8.75
CA LEU A 59 21.71 5.02 -8.38
C LEU A 59 22.13 5.25 -6.92
N ALA A 60 22.08 6.49 -6.45
CA ALA A 60 22.34 6.83 -5.05
C ALA A 60 21.35 6.20 -4.06
N GLN A 61 20.14 5.87 -4.51
CA GLN A 61 19.08 5.23 -3.71
C GLN A 61 19.01 3.70 -3.91
N GLY A 62 19.90 3.12 -4.72
CA GLY A 62 19.85 1.70 -5.08
C GLY A 62 18.68 1.35 -6.00
N VAL A 63 18.13 2.33 -6.72
CA VAL A 63 17.13 2.16 -7.76
C VAL A 63 17.84 1.94 -9.11
N PRO A 64 17.33 1.07 -10.00
CA PRO A 64 17.91 0.85 -11.32
C PRO A 64 18.09 2.13 -12.14
N GLU A 65 19.09 2.12 -13.04
CA GLU A 65 19.37 3.27 -13.91
C GLU A 65 18.24 3.51 -14.91
N ASP A 66 17.69 2.44 -15.47
CA ASP A 66 16.55 2.46 -16.37
C ASP A 66 15.22 2.59 -15.60
N MET A 67 14.32 3.43 -16.11
CA MET A 67 13.01 3.67 -15.49
C MET A 67 12.06 2.47 -15.60
N PHE A 68 12.26 1.64 -16.61
CA PHE A 68 11.42 0.50 -16.91
C PHE A 68 12.26 -0.62 -17.51
N LYS A 69 12.08 -1.81 -16.96
CA LYS A 69 12.60 -3.07 -17.50
C LYS A 69 11.48 -4.07 -17.59
N GLY A 70 11.39 -4.69 -18.76
CA GLY A 70 10.38 -5.69 -19.08
C GLY A 70 9.81 -5.41 -20.46
N SER A 71 8.90 -6.28 -20.89
CA SER A 71 8.11 -6.05 -22.09
C SER A 71 6.72 -6.62 -21.90
N VAL A 72 5.79 -6.11 -22.70
CA VAL A 72 4.40 -6.56 -22.70
C VAL A 72 4.04 -7.21 -24.02
N SER A 73 3.15 -8.19 -23.95
CA SER A 73 2.56 -8.91 -25.07
C SER A 73 1.07 -8.60 -25.11
N GLY A 74 0.60 -8.06 -26.23
CA GLY A 74 -0.82 -7.81 -26.44
C GLY A 74 -1.53 -9.11 -26.82
N VAL A 75 -2.42 -9.60 -25.97
CA VAL A 75 -3.19 -10.82 -26.22
C VAL A 75 -4.66 -10.48 -26.38
N ASP A 76 -5.22 -10.81 -27.55
CA ASP A 76 -6.66 -10.73 -27.80
C ASP A 76 -7.38 -11.81 -27.01
N THR A 77 -8.25 -11.40 -26.09
CA THR A 77 -9.01 -12.31 -25.23
C THR A 77 -10.47 -11.87 -25.14
N ILE A 78 -11.30 -12.78 -24.62
CA ILE A 78 -12.67 -12.47 -24.25
C ILE A 78 -12.67 -12.03 -22.78
N VAL A 79 -13.22 -10.85 -22.54
CA VAL A 79 -13.53 -10.33 -21.20
C VAL A 79 -15.02 -10.51 -20.99
N HIS A 80 -15.38 -11.43 -20.10
CA HIS A 80 -16.76 -11.86 -19.88
C HIS A 80 -17.55 -10.85 -19.07
N ASP A 81 -18.83 -10.67 -19.43
CA ASP A 81 -19.75 -9.89 -18.60
C ASP A 81 -20.02 -10.65 -17.28
N GLY A 82 -19.59 -10.07 -16.16
CA GLY A 82 -19.79 -10.59 -14.81
C GLY A 82 -21.19 -10.36 -14.24
N ARG A 83 -22.06 -9.58 -14.91
CA ARG A 83 -23.40 -9.25 -14.43
C ARG A 83 -24.27 -10.50 -14.29
N GLY A 84 -24.90 -10.64 -13.12
CA GLY A 84 -25.78 -11.78 -12.82
C GLY A 84 -25.05 -13.10 -12.55
N LEU A 85 -23.72 -13.13 -12.63
CA LEU A 85 -22.92 -14.27 -12.21
C LEU A 85 -22.69 -14.22 -10.68
N HIS A 86 -22.64 -15.40 -10.06
CA HIS A 86 -22.34 -15.53 -8.64
C HIS A 86 -20.83 -15.69 -8.42
N MET A 87 -20.12 -14.57 -8.45
CA MET A 87 -18.69 -14.47 -8.13
C MET A 87 -18.51 -14.07 -6.67
N THR A 88 -17.51 -14.64 -6.01
CA THR A 88 -17.23 -14.40 -4.58
C THR A 88 -15.74 -14.31 -4.34
N LEU A 89 -15.37 -13.53 -3.31
CA LEU A 89 -13.97 -13.33 -2.93
C LEU A 89 -13.22 -14.64 -2.68
N ASP A 90 -13.83 -15.61 -1.99
CA ASP A 90 -13.16 -16.86 -1.63
C ASP A 90 -13.07 -17.86 -2.79
N ALA A 91 -14.03 -17.85 -3.73
CA ALA A 91 -14.04 -18.79 -4.85
C ALA A 91 -13.27 -18.27 -6.08
N HIS A 92 -13.30 -16.97 -6.35
CA HIS A 92 -12.80 -16.38 -7.61
C HIS A 92 -11.81 -15.24 -7.41
N SER A 93 -11.47 -14.89 -6.16
CA SER A 93 -10.64 -13.75 -5.73
C SER A 93 -11.26 -12.35 -5.90
N PHE A 94 -12.46 -12.22 -6.48
CA PHE A 94 -13.18 -10.94 -6.62
C PHE A 94 -14.70 -11.07 -6.42
N GLU A 95 -15.35 -9.94 -6.10
CA GLU A 95 -16.80 -9.86 -5.86
C GLU A 95 -17.32 -8.45 -6.11
N LEU A 96 -18.45 -8.32 -6.81
CA LEU A 96 -19.15 -7.05 -6.97
C LEU A 96 -20.18 -6.87 -5.86
N VAL A 97 -20.07 -5.78 -5.10
CA VAL A 97 -20.98 -5.47 -4.00
C VAL A 97 -21.60 -4.08 -4.16
N HIS A 98 -22.72 -3.87 -3.48
CA HIS A 98 -23.34 -2.54 -3.40
C HIS A 98 -22.94 -1.83 -2.10
N GLN A 99 -22.40 -0.62 -2.24
CA GLN A 99 -22.03 0.27 -1.15
C GLN A 99 -22.22 1.72 -1.57
N LYS A 100 -23.18 2.39 -0.94
CA LYS A 100 -23.34 3.84 -1.10
C LYS A 100 -22.17 4.59 -0.46
N THR A 101 -21.85 5.75 -1.01
CA THR A 101 -20.94 6.72 -0.38
C THR A 101 -21.68 8.04 -0.21
N SER A 102 -21.34 8.78 0.83
CA SER A 102 -21.82 10.15 1.05
C SER A 102 -21.02 11.20 0.25
N LEU A 103 -19.88 10.81 -0.33
CA LEU A 103 -19.03 11.71 -1.10
C LEU A 103 -19.53 11.92 -2.52
N SER A 104 -19.38 13.14 -3.02
CA SER A 104 -19.58 13.50 -4.42
C SER A 104 -18.30 13.32 -5.25
N THR A 105 -18.40 13.40 -6.58
CA THR A 105 -17.23 13.41 -7.47
C THR A 105 -16.22 14.49 -7.08
N ASP A 106 -16.70 15.69 -6.77
CA ASP A 106 -15.85 16.83 -6.38
C ASP A 106 -15.04 16.56 -5.11
N ASP A 107 -15.63 15.86 -4.14
CA ASP A 107 -14.95 15.49 -2.89
C ASP A 107 -13.73 14.61 -3.14
N PHE A 108 -13.80 13.68 -4.10
CA PHE A 108 -12.68 12.79 -4.43
C PHE A 108 -11.50 13.52 -5.09
N TYR A 109 -11.74 14.66 -5.75
CA TYR A 109 -10.68 15.44 -6.41
C TYR A 109 -10.11 16.53 -5.52
N ASN A 110 -10.99 17.22 -4.78
CA ASN A 110 -10.65 18.50 -4.16
C ASN A 110 -10.63 18.46 -2.63
N HIS A 111 -11.06 17.35 -2.02
CA HIS A 111 -11.17 17.20 -0.57
C HIS A 111 -10.51 15.89 -0.08
N PRO A 112 -9.18 15.75 -0.21
CA PRO A 112 -8.46 14.52 0.19
C PRO A 112 -8.68 14.13 1.66
N GLU A 113 -8.91 15.11 2.54
CA GLU A 113 -9.28 14.89 3.94
C GLU A 113 -10.60 14.12 4.10
N LYS A 114 -11.59 14.35 3.21
CA LYS A 114 -12.86 13.61 3.25
C LYS A 114 -12.67 12.14 2.86
N ILE A 115 -11.70 11.84 2.00
CA ILE A 115 -11.38 10.46 1.64
C ILE A 115 -10.89 9.71 2.88
N THR A 116 -9.96 10.31 3.65
CA THR A 116 -9.42 9.66 4.86
C THR A 116 -10.39 9.65 6.02
N ASP A 117 -11.18 10.70 6.20
CA ASP A 117 -12.02 10.87 7.40
C ASP A 117 -13.39 10.20 7.24
N VAL A 118 -13.93 10.17 6.02
CA VAL A 118 -15.28 9.67 5.72
C VAL A 118 -15.24 8.40 4.88
N TYR A 119 -14.62 8.46 3.70
CA TYR A 119 -14.68 7.34 2.76
C TYR A 119 -13.97 6.08 3.29
N TYR A 120 -12.84 6.24 3.99
CA TYR A 120 -12.16 5.11 4.63
C TYR A 120 -13.04 4.44 5.69
N ALA A 121 -13.80 5.21 6.46
CA ALA A 121 -14.73 4.67 7.44
C ALA A 121 -15.88 3.91 6.75
N GLU A 122 -16.45 4.46 5.68
CA GLU A 122 -17.47 3.78 4.87
C GLU A 122 -16.96 2.46 4.28
N MET A 123 -15.72 2.44 3.77
CA MET A 123 -15.11 1.23 3.21
C MET A 123 -14.79 0.21 4.30
N ALA A 124 -14.27 0.64 5.46
CA ALA A 124 -13.99 -0.26 6.57
C ALA A 124 -15.25 -1.00 7.05
N GLU A 125 -16.36 -0.27 7.22
CA GLU A 125 -17.65 -0.87 7.61
C GLU A 125 -18.24 -1.79 6.53
N MET A 126 -18.05 -1.44 5.26
CA MET A 126 -18.41 -2.32 4.15
C MET A 126 -17.61 -3.62 4.15
N PHE A 127 -16.28 -3.54 4.28
CA PHE A 127 -15.43 -4.72 4.33
C PHE A 127 -15.81 -5.65 5.49
N LYS A 128 -16.02 -5.12 6.70
CA LYS A 128 -16.50 -5.93 7.84
C LYS A 128 -17.81 -6.63 7.53
N ARG A 129 -18.78 -5.92 6.95
CA ARG A 129 -20.11 -6.47 6.64
C ARG A 129 -20.07 -7.55 5.57
N VAL A 130 -19.28 -7.34 4.51
CA VAL A 130 -19.18 -8.28 3.38
C VAL A 130 -18.37 -9.51 3.75
N THR A 131 -17.25 -9.32 4.47
CA THR A 131 -16.27 -10.40 4.69
C THR A 131 -16.35 -11.04 6.06
N GLY A 132 -16.96 -10.39 7.05
CA GLY A 132 -16.91 -10.82 8.46
C GLY A 132 -15.61 -10.48 9.17
N ALA A 133 -14.74 -9.64 8.60
CA ALA A 133 -13.50 -9.22 9.23
C ALA A 133 -13.75 -8.57 10.61
N ALA A 134 -12.96 -8.93 11.61
CA ALA A 134 -13.05 -8.34 12.94
C ALA A 134 -12.44 -6.93 12.97
N HIS A 135 -11.36 -6.74 12.21
CA HIS A 135 -10.69 -5.45 12.06
C HIS A 135 -10.33 -5.17 10.60
N VAL A 136 -10.35 -3.89 10.24
CA VAL A 136 -10.03 -3.41 8.91
C VAL A 136 -9.15 -2.18 9.03
N HIS A 137 -8.01 -2.21 8.36
CA HIS A 137 -7.09 -1.08 8.29
C HIS A 137 -6.95 -0.62 6.83
N VAL A 138 -7.59 0.48 6.49
CA VAL A 138 -7.44 1.15 5.19
C VAL A 138 -6.19 2.01 5.23
N PHE A 139 -5.26 1.80 4.29
CA PHE A 139 -3.93 2.44 4.36
C PHE A 139 -3.57 3.29 3.14
N HIS A 140 -4.27 3.13 2.01
CA HIS A 140 -3.96 3.86 0.78
C HIS A 140 -5.17 3.98 -0.14
N HIS A 141 -5.22 5.04 -0.94
CA HIS A 141 -6.16 5.18 -2.04
C HIS A 141 -5.48 5.78 -3.27
N GLN A 142 -6.06 5.53 -4.44
CA GLN A 142 -5.64 6.13 -5.69
C GLN A 142 -6.84 6.53 -6.53
N VAL A 143 -6.96 7.82 -6.87
CA VAL A 143 -7.93 8.31 -7.86
C VAL A 143 -7.34 8.17 -9.26
N ARG A 144 -8.16 7.76 -10.23
CA ARG A 144 -7.75 7.59 -11.64
C ARG A 144 -8.75 8.19 -12.63
N ALA A 145 -8.23 8.90 -13.62
CA ALA A 145 -8.96 9.48 -14.77
C ALA A 145 -8.02 9.62 -15.98
N SER A 146 -8.55 9.72 -17.20
CA SER A 146 -7.71 9.89 -18.41
C SER A 146 -7.09 11.27 -18.53
N ARG A 147 -7.71 12.32 -17.95
CA ARG A 147 -7.13 13.67 -17.84
C ARG A 147 -7.52 14.37 -16.54
N HIS A 148 -6.63 14.34 -15.56
CA HIS A 148 -6.52 15.41 -14.56
C HIS A 148 -5.06 15.50 -14.07
N ASN A 149 -4.22 16.17 -14.86
CA ASN A 149 -2.92 16.66 -14.39
C ASN A 149 -3.00 18.19 -14.34
N ALA A 150 -3.40 18.74 -13.19
CA ALA A 150 -3.14 20.15 -12.89
C ALA A 150 -1.68 20.38 -12.44
N ASP A 151 -1.03 19.34 -11.90
CA ASP A 151 0.18 19.51 -11.09
C ASP A 151 1.50 19.12 -11.79
N GLY A 152 1.45 18.61 -13.02
CA GLY A 152 2.64 18.38 -13.85
C GLY A 152 3.68 17.36 -13.34
N ASN A 153 3.42 16.64 -12.23
CA ASN A 153 4.41 15.82 -11.50
C ASN A 153 4.42 14.31 -11.85
N GLY A 154 4.12 13.92 -13.09
CA GLY A 154 4.20 12.51 -13.52
C GLY A 154 3.38 11.53 -12.67
N PHE A 155 3.94 10.35 -12.36
CA PHE A 155 3.30 9.27 -11.58
C PHE A 155 3.19 9.52 -10.06
N ASN A 156 3.36 10.75 -9.59
CA ASN A 156 3.22 11.12 -8.16
C ASN A 156 2.16 12.20 -7.94
N THR A 157 1.05 12.09 -8.67
CA THR A 157 -0.11 12.98 -8.59
C THR A 157 -1.22 12.34 -7.75
N SER A 158 -2.10 13.18 -7.20
CA SER A 158 -3.34 12.73 -6.54
C SER A 158 -4.25 11.94 -7.50
N VAL A 159 -4.15 12.21 -8.81
CA VAL A 159 -4.92 11.55 -9.88
C VAL A 159 -3.99 10.93 -10.91
N GLN A 160 -4.09 9.61 -11.09
CA GLN A 160 -3.21 8.85 -11.99
C GLN A 160 -3.93 8.43 -13.29
N PRO A 161 -3.19 8.18 -14.39
CA PRO A 161 -3.76 7.51 -15.55
C PRO A 161 -4.17 6.07 -15.23
N TYR A 162 -4.84 5.41 -16.17
CA TYR A 162 -5.22 4.01 -16.04
C TYR A 162 -4.02 3.07 -16.14
N ALA A 163 -4.00 1.99 -15.35
CA ALA A 163 -2.99 0.95 -15.44
C ALA A 163 -3.35 -0.02 -16.56
N LEU A 164 -2.55 -0.04 -17.64
CA LEU A 164 -2.83 -0.82 -18.86
C LEU A 164 -2.13 -2.19 -18.88
N GLY A 165 -1.08 -2.37 -18.07
CA GLY A 165 -0.41 -3.66 -17.88
C GLY A 165 -1.20 -4.56 -16.93
N VAL A 166 -1.31 -5.84 -17.25
CA VAL A 166 -1.87 -6.84 -16.33
C VAL A 166 -0.95 -7.00 -15.13
N HIS A 167 -1.50 -6.80 -13.93
CA HIS A 167 -0.73 -6.89 -12.69
C HIS A 167 -1.57 -7.34 -11.49
N SER A 168 -0.87 -7.81 -10.45
CA SER A 168 -1.32 -7.84 -9.06
C SER A 168 -0.40 -6.91 -8.25
N ASP A 169 -0.98 -6.10 -7.38
CA ASP A 169 -0.29 -5.05 -6.62
C ASP A 169 0.73 -5.59 -5.61
N SER A 170 0.74 -6.89 -5.33
CA SER A 170 1.61 -7.48 -4.34
C SER A 170 2.06 -8.87 -4.71
N SER A 171 3.30 -9.17 -4.35
CA SER A 171 3.71 -10.55 -4.12
C SER A 171 3.34 -11.03 -2.73
N ARG A 172 3.37 -12.35 -2.51
CA ARG A 172 3.25 -12.93 -1.17
C ARG A 172 4.20 -12.26 -0.16
N HIS A 173 5.48 -12.17 -0.52
CA HIS A 173 6.48 -11.59 0.36
C HIS A 173 6.20 -10.10 0.65
N ALA A 174 5.75 -9.36 -0.36
CA ALA A 174 5.39 -7.96 -0.20
C ALA A 174 4.17 -7.78 0.72
N ALA A 175 3.12 -8.60 0.55
CA ALA A 175 1.92 -8.58 1.38
C ALA A 175 2.22 -8.95 2.84
N GLU A 176 2.99 -10.01 3.08
CA GLU A 176 3.43 -10.44 4.42
C GLU A 176 4.31 -9.37 5.09
N THR A 177 5.23 -8.75 4.34
CA THR A 177 6.08 -7.66 4.86
C THR A 177 5.26 -6.42 5.22
N ALA A 178 4.29 -6.05 4.37
CA ALA A 178 3.38 -4.95 4.64
C ALA A 178 2.51 -5.26 5.87
N PHE A 179 1.94 -6.47 5.96
CA PHE A 179 1.21 -6.94 7.13
C PHE A 179 2.03 -6.77 8.41
N LEU A 180 3.26 -7.27 8.47
CA LEU A 180 4.12 -7.15 9.66
C LEU A 180 4.38 -5.68 10.05
N ARG A 181 4.52 -4.79 9.07
CA ARG A 181 4.69 -3.34 9.31
C ARG A 181 3.43 -2.73 9.92
N PHE A 182 2.24 -3.04 9.41
CA PHE A 182 0.98 -2.49 9.90
C PHE A 182 0.54 -3.14 11.21
N ALA A 183 0.61 -4.46 11.30
CA ALA A 183 0.26 -5.24 12.47
C ALA A 183 1.18 -4.95 13.67
N GLY A 184 2.47 -4.66 13.44
CA GLY A 184 3.42 -4.35 14.51
C GLY A 184 3.44 -2.89 14.98
N ASN A 185 2.93 -1.93 14.19
CA ASN A 185 3.06 -0.49 14.50
C ASN A 185 1.73 0.28 14.53
N ALA A 186 0.72 -0.16 13.78
CA ALA A 186 -0.51 0.58 13.54
C ALA A 186 -1.78 -0.15 14.00
N VAL A 187 -1.67 -1.45 14.31
CA VAL A 187 -2.80 -2.32 14.65
C VAL A 187 -2.44 -3.12 15.91
N ASP A 188 -3.44 -3.50 16.71
CA ASP A 188 -3.24 -4.26 17.94
C ASP A 188 -2.64 -5.65 17.65
N ALA A 189 -1.71 -6.10 18.50
CA ALA A 189 -1.03 -7.40 18.39
C ALA A 189 -2.01 -8.59 18.31
N GLN A 190 -3.22 -8.45 18.84
CA GLN A 190 -4.26 -9.48 18.70
C GLN A 190 -4.68 -9.76 17.25
N PHE A 191 -4.42 -8.83 16.32
CA PHE A 191 -4.69 -8.99 14.89
C PHE A 191 -3.50 -9.55 14.11
N CYS A 192 -2.46 -10.00 14.81
CA CYS A 192 -1.29 -10.66 14.22
C CYS A 192 -1.44 -12.18 14.10
N LYS A 193 -2.60 -12.72 14.44
CA LYS A 193 -2.96 -14.14 14.38
C LYS A 193 -4.22 -14.36 13.52
N GLY A 194 -4.49 -15.62 13.19
CA GLY A 194 -5.64 -16.05 12.41
C GLY A 194 -5.39 -15.93 10.90
N ARG A 195 -6.25 -15.22 10.18
CA ARG A 195 -6.12 -14.96 8.73
C ARG A 195 -6.03 -13.46 8.49
N PHE A 196 -5.25 -13.05 7.50
CA PHE A 196 -5.27 -11.69 6.99
C PHE A 196 -5.45 -11.66 5.47
N VAL A 197 -6.09 -10.61 4.99
CA VAL A 197 -6.33 -10.38 3.57
C VAL A 197 -5.87 -8.97 3.21
N TYR A 198 -5.05 -8.84 2.17
CA TYR A 198 -4.83 -7.58 1.48
C TYR A 198 -5.84 -7.50 0.33
N ILE A 199 -6.72 -6.50 0.36
CA ILE A 199 -7.82 -6.33 -0.59
C ILE A 199 -7.86 -4.91 -1.18
N ASN A 200 -8.29 -4.83 -2.43
CA ASN A 200 -8.63 -3.58 -3.10
C ASN A 200 -10.15 -3.47 -3.24
N ALA A 201 -10.66 -2.24 -3.11
CA ALA A 201 -12.03 -1.85 -3.42
C ALA A 201 -11.99 -0.78 -4.51
N TRP A 202 -12.50 -1.11 -5.69
CA TRP A 202 -12.53 -0.21 -6.84
C TRP A 202 -13.94 0.26 -7.16
N ARG A 203 -14.10 1.56 -7.38
CA ARG A 203 -15.40 2.24 -7.48
C ARG A 203 -15.40 3.29 -8.60
N ASN A 204 -16.54 3.42 -9.29
CA ASN A 204 -16.88 4.61 -10.09
C ASN A 204 -17.16 5.81 -9.18
N ILE A 205 -16.55 6.97 -9.44
CA ILE A 205 -16.79 8.19 -8.63
C ILE A 205 -17.68 9.23 -9.32
N THR A 206 -18.31 8.87 -10.44
CA THR A 206 -19.23 9.74 -11.20
C THR A 206 -20.65 9.20 -11.21
N THR A 207 -21.61 10.09 -11.43
CA THR A 207 -23.03 9.73 -11.58
C THR A 207 -23.31 8.98 -12.88
N ASP A 208 -22.51 9.22 -13.91
CA ASP A 208 -22.62 8.50 -15.17
C ASP A 208 -22.04 7.08 -15.03
N PRO A 209 -22.68 6.04 -15.57
CA PRO A 209 -22.15 4.68 -15.53
C PRO A 209 -20.83 4.56 -16.29
N ILE A 210 -19.97 3.64 -15.87
CA ILE A 210 -18.76 3.34 -16.64
C ILE A 210 -19.13 2.65 -17.95
N GLU A 211 -18.81 3.31 -19.07
CA GLU A 211 -19.07 2.80 -20.43
C GLU A 211 -17.80 2.40 -21.19
N ASN A 212 -16.61 2.86 -20.78
CA ASN A 212 -15.34 2.53 -21.42
C ASN A 212 -14.19 2.54 -20.40
N ASN A 213 -13.01 2.09 -20.84
CA ASN A 213 -11.82 1.93 -20.01
C ASN A 213 -12.12 1.08 -18.77
N HIS A 214 -12.89 0.00 -18.88
CA HIS A 214 -13.35 -0.79 -17.74
C HIS A 214 -12.18 -1.38 -16.95
N LEU A 215 -12.44 -1.86 -15.73
CA LEU A 215 -11.50 -2.71 -14.99
C LEU A 215 -11.82 -4.18 -15.28
N ALA A 216 -10.86 -4.89 -15.85
CA ALA A 216 -10.91 -6.35 -15.98
C ALA A 216 -10.22 -7.00 -14.77
N VAL A 217 -10.81 -8.06 -14.25
CA VAL A 217 -10.28 -8.90 -13.17
C VAL A 217 -10.20 -10.36 -13.64
N CYS A 218 -9.09 -11.03 -13.35
CA CYS A 218 -8.86 -12.42 -13.71
C CYS A 218 -9.31 -13.34 -12.57
N ASP A 219 -10.11 -14.36 -12.89
CA ASP A 219 -10.41 -15.45 -11.97
C ASP A 219 -9.15 -16.26 -11.72
N GLU A 220 -8.64 -16.22 -10.49
CA GLU A 220 -7.37 -16.86 -10.14
C GLU A 220 -7.38 -18.37 -10.40
N THR A 221 -8.53 -19.03 -10.33
CA THR A 221 -8.65 -20.47 -10.58
C THR A 221 -8.35 -20.85 -12.04
N SER A 222 -8.26 -19.85 -12.92
CA SER A 222 -7.87 -19.99 -14.31
C SER A 222 -6.37 -19.78 -14.56
N VAL A 223 -5.64 -19.30 -13.56
CA VAL A 223 -4.21 -18.98 -13.63
C VAL A 223 -3.38 -20.18 -13.18
N VAL A 224 -2.27 -20.46 -13.87
CA VAL A 224 -1.33 -21.55 -13.56
C VAL A 224 -0.25 -21.02 -12.63
N ALA A 225 -0.57 -20.95 -11.33
CA ALA A 225 0.40 -20.54 -10.32
C ALA A 225 1.43 -21.66 -10.01
N PRO A 226 2.72 -21.33 -9.75
CA PRO A 226 3.34 -20.01 -9.88
C PRO A 226 3.88 -19.71 -11.29
N ASP A 227 3.73 -20.63 -12.25
CA ASP A 227 4.35 -20.56 -13.58
C ASP A 227 3.94 -19.31 -14.39
N ASP A 228 2.75 -18.77 -14.15
CA ASP A 228 2.28 -17.55 -14.81
C ASP A 228 2.74 -16.25 -14.12
N TYR A 229 3.41 -16.32 -12.95
CA TYR A 229 3.71 -15.13 -12.14
C TYR A 229 5.07 -14.54 -12.49
N VAL A 230 5.08 -13.36 -13.12
CA VAL A 230 6.32 -12.64 -13.45
C VAL A 230 6.60 -11.58 -12.39
N GLY A 231 7.70 -11.71 -11.66
CA GLY A 231 8.06 -10.74 -10.62
C GLY A 231 8.47 -9.38 -11.20
N SER A 232 7.89 -8.30 -10.68
CA SER A 232 8.25 -6.93 -11.04
C SER A 232 8.45 -6.06 -9.81
N ASP A 233 9.53 -5.30 -9.74
CA ASP A 233 9.78 -4.32 -8.68
C ASP A 233 9.19 -2.95 -9.04
N LEU A 234 8.23 -2.50 -8.25
CA LEU A 234 7.71 -1.13 -8.27
C LEU A 234 8.54 -0.27 -7.32
N PHE A 235 9.21 0.75 -7.87
CA PHE A 235 9.93 1.75 -7.10
C PHE A 235 9.08 3.01 -6.95
N MET A 236 8.87 3.42 -5.70
CA MET A 236 8.19 4.65 -5.29
C MET A 236 9.15 5.48 -4.43
N PRO A 237 8.91 6.77 -4.20
CA PRO A 237 9.78 7.60 -3.37
C PRO A 237 10.04 6.96 -1.99
N GLY A 238 11.28 6.50 -1.75
CA GLY A 238 11.69 5.87 -0.50
C GLY A 238 11.14 4.46 -0.24
N ALA A 239 10.51 3.81 -1.22
CA ALA A 239 9.93 2.48 -1.07
C ALA A 239 10.14 1.61 -2.31
N ARG A 240 10.27 0.30 -2.09
CA ARG A 240 10.29 -0.73 -3.13
C ARG A 240 9.27 -1.79 -2.78
N LEU A 241 8.37 -2.08 -3.72
CA LEU A 241 7.33 -3.09 -3.58
C LEU A 241 7.49 -4.12 -4.69
N MET A 242 7.50 -5.40 -4.35
CA MET A 242 7.41 -6.44 -5.37
C MET A 242 5.95 -6.69 -5.72
N GLN A 243 5.64 -6.63 -7.01
CA GLN A 243 4.37 -6.92 -7.64
C GLN A 243 4.50 -8.15 -8.55
N TYR A 244 3.37 -8.63 -9.07
CA TYR A 244 3.37 -9.63 -10.14
C TYR A 244 2.77 -9.06 -11.41
N GLY A 245 3.43 -9.28 -12.54
CA GLY A 245 2.81 -9.33 -13.85
C GLY A 245 2.29 -10.74 -14.15
N LEU A 246 1.39 -10.87 -15.13
CA LEU A 246 0.87 -12.16 -15.57
C LEU A 246 1.50 -12.52 -16.91
N SER A 247 2.07 -13.72 -17.00
CA SER A 247 2.68 -14.26 -18.22
C SER A 247 1.64 -14.57 -19.29
N ASP A 248 2.00 -14.42 -20.57
CA ASP A 248 1.16 -14.79 -21.71
C ASP A 248 1.21 -16.29 -22.05
N HIS A 249 2.11 -17.06 -21.43
CA HIS A 249 2.32 -18.48 -21.70
C HIS A 249 1.04 -19.32 -21.65
N ASN A 250 0.17 -19.07 -20.67
CA ASN A 250 -1.11 -19.75 -20.50
C ASN A 250 -2.31 -18.85 -20.80
N ALA A 251 -2.15 -17.79 -21.60
CA ALA A 251 -3.20 -16.79 -21.82
C ALA A 251 -4.55 -17.36 -22.27
N ALA A 252 -4.56 -18.45 -23.03
CA ALA A 252 -5.78 -19.13 -23.48
C ALA A 252 -6.59 -19.79 -22.34
N LYS A 253 -6.02 -20.00 -21.14
CA LYS A 253 -6.71 -20.53 -19.96
C LYS A 253 -7.33 -19.43 -19.11
N HIS A 254 -6.74 -18.23 -19.12
CA HIS A 254 -7.14 -17.12 -18.26
C HIS A 254 -8.56 -16.66 -18.56
N ARG A 255 -9.39 -16.58 -17.52
CA ARG A 255 -10.77 -16.12 -17.59
C ARG A 255 -10.89 -14.73 -16.99
N TRP A 256 -11.18 -13.76 -17.84
CA TRP A 256 -11.32 -12.37 -17.48
C TRP A 256 -12.78 -11.97 -17.35
N TYR A 257 -13.07 -11.13 -16.36
CA TYR A 257 -14.40 -10.60 -16.12
C TYR A 257 -14.34 -9.09 -15.97
N TYR A 258 -15.43 -8.43 -16.36
CA TYR A 258 -15.68 -7.02 -16.09
C TYR A 258 -17.17 -6.83 -15.76
N PHE A 259 -17.53 -5.65 -15.28
CA PHE A 259 -18.90 -5.34 -14.90
C PHE A 259 -19.36 -4.09 -15.68
N PRO A 260 -20.01 -4.26 -16.85
CA PRO A 260 -20.45 -3.14 -17.68
C PRO A 260 -21.43 -2.23 -16.94
N LYS A 261 -21.42 -0.94 -17.31
CA LYS A 261 -22.30 0.11 -16.75
C LYS A 261 -22.23 0.17 -15.22
N MET A 262 -21.02 0.04 -14.66
CA MET A 262 -20.81 0.09 -13.21
C MET A 262 -21.22 1.46 -12.64
N GLN A 263 -22.12 1.44 -11.67
CA GLN A 263 -22.66 2.63 -11.01
C GLN A 263 -21.77 3.09 -9.86
N MET A 264 -21.97 4.33 -9.38
CA MET A 264 -21.23 4.89 -8.26
C MET A 264 -21.42 4.12 -6.95
N GLU A 265 -22.58 3.51 -6.75
CA GLU A 265 -22.94 2.72 -5.58
C GLU A 265 -22.45 1.27 -5.66
N GLU A 266 -21.74 0.90 -6.71
CA GLU A 266 -21.15 -0.42 -6.87
C GLU A 266 -19.66 -0.37 -6.57
N VAL A 267 -19.15 -1.41 -5.93
CA VAL A 267 -17.73 -1.56 -5.61
C VAL A 267 -17.28 -2.96 -6.01
N LEU A 268 -16.23 -3.03 -6.81
CA LEU A 268 -15.58 -4.27 -7.18
C LEU A 268 -14.47 -4.53 -6.17
N LEU A 269 -14.65 -5.57 -5.37
CA LEU A 269 -13.67 -6.04 -4.42
C LEU A 269 -12.80 -7.09 -5.08
N PHE A 270 -11.50 -7.05 -4.85
CA PHE A 270 -10.59 -8.06 -5.37
C PHE A 270 -9.33 -8.19 -4.51
N LYS A 271 -8.90 -9.43 -4.25
CA LYS A 271 -7.80 -9.72 -3.34
C LYS A 271 -6.46 -9.44 -4.01
N GLN A 272 -5.54 -8.85 -3.27
CA GLN A 272 -4.11 -8.78 -3.63
C GLN A 272 -3.32 -9.88 -2.94
N PHE A 273 -3.78 -10.35 -1.79
CA PHE A 273 -3.25 -11.51 -1.10
C PHE A 273 -4.22 -12.03 -0.03
N ASP A 274 -4.22 -13.33 0.19
CA ASP A 274 -4.93 -14.00 1.27
C ASP A 274 -4.02 -15.02 1.94
N SER A 275 -3.87 -14.93 3.26
CA SER A 275 -3.01 -15.86 3.99
C SER A 275 -3.58 -17.28 4.05
N ASP A 276 -4.89 -17.45 3.87
CA ASP A 276 -5.52 -18.78 3.83
C ASP A 276 -5.19 -19.51 2.53
N THR A 277 -4.28 -20.47 2.62
CA THR A 277 -3.81 -21.29 1.49
C THR A 277 -4.80 -22.36 1.05
N THR A 278 -5.89 -22.57 1.79
CA THR A 278 -6.92 -23.55 1.44
C THR A 278 -7.93 -23.03 0.43
N LEU A 279 -7.98 -21.70 0.24
CA LEU A 279 -8.91 -21.05 -0.68
C LEU A 279 -8.40 -21.06 -2.12
N PRO A 280 -9.29 -21.24 -3.09
CA PRO A 280 -8.94 -21.13 -4.50
C PRO A 280 -8.74 -19.67 -4.95
N GLY A 281 -9.45 -18.71 -4.35
CA GLY A 281 -9.34 -17.28 -4.64
C GLY A 281 -8.63 -16.50 -3.54
N ARG A 282 -7.36 -16.15 -3.77
CA ARG A 282 -6.40 -15.52 -2.87
C ARG A 282 -5.71 -14.29 -3.46
N MET A 283 -5.65 -14.14 -4.79
CA MET A 283 -5.03 -13.02 -5.49
C MET A 283 -5.72 -12.77 -6.84
N THR A 284 -5.79 -11.52 -7.28
CA THR A 284 -6.46 -11.12 -8.52
C THR A 284 -5.54 -10.29 -9.39
N PHE A 285 -5.22 -10.82 -10.58
CA PHE A 285 -4.64 -10.00 -11.63
C PHE A 285 -5.73 -9.10 -12.24
N HIS A 286 -5.38 -7.86 -12.50
CA HIS A 286 -6.31 -6.86 -13.00
C HIS A 286 -5.63 -5.89 -13.97
N THR A 287 -6.43 -5.25 -14.82
CA THR A 287 -5.97 -4.24 -15.76
C THR A 287 -7.13 -3.35 -16.23
N ALA A 288 -6.85 -2.12 -16.61
CA ALA A 288 -7.77 -1.33 -17.40
C ALA A 288 -7.73 -1.75 -18.88
N PHE A 289 -8.88 -1.84 -19.53
CA PHE A 289 -8.93 -2.13 -20.96
C PHE A 289 -9.92 -1.21 -21.69
N VAL A 290 -9.60 -0.85 -22.92
CA VAL A 290 -10.50 -0.10 -23.80
C VAL A 290 -11.55 -1.06 -24.34
N ASP A 291 -12.81 -0.71 -24.18
CA ASP A 291 -13.93 -1.44 -24.76
C ASP A 291 -14.11 -1.00 -26.23
N PRO A 292 -13.82 -1.86 -27.21
CA PRO A 292 -13.96 -1.51 -28.63
C PRO A 292 -15.43 -1.33 -29.06
N THR A 293 -16.39 -1.71 -28.20
CA THR A 293 -17.82 -1.53 -28.44
C THR A 293 -18.37 -0.25 -27.78
N ALA A 294 -17.56 0.44 -26.98
CA ALA A 294 -17.95 1.69 -26.36
C ALA A 294 -18.26 2.75 -27.42
N ARG A 295 -19.23 3.61 -27.09
CA ARG A 295 -19.60 4.70 -27.97
C ARG A 295 -18.44 5.71 -28.10
N PRO A 296 -18.28 6.36 -29.27
CA PRO A 296 -17.23 7.37 -29.45
C PRO A 296 -17.34 8.56 -28.49
N ASP A 297 -18.55 8.85 -27.99
CA ASP A 297 -18.86 9.93 -27.05
C ASP A 297 -19.02 9.44 -25.60
N ALA A 298 -18.63 8.20 -25.29
CA ALA A 298 -18.70 7.65 -23.94
C ALA A 298 -17.89 8.53 -22.97
N PRO A 299 -18.44 8.85 -21.77
CA PRO A 299 -17.74 9.66 -20.80
C PRO A 299 -16.45 8.98 -20.34
N GLU A 300 -15.45 9.80 -20.02
CA GLU A 300 -14.20 9.30 -19.47
C GLU A 300 -14.44 8.69 -18.08
N ARG A 301 -13.92 7.47 -17.87
CA ARG A 301 -14.02 6.79 -16.57
C ARG A 301 -13.28 7.57 -15.49
N GLN A 302 -13.98 7.90 -14.42
CA GLN A 302 -13.36 8.44 -13.20
C GLN A 302 -13.59 7.43 -12.09
N SER A 303 -12.51 7.02 -11.43
CA SER A 303 -12.58 5.95 -10.43
C SER A 303 -11.65 6.18 -9.25
N ILE A 304 -11.95 5.52 -8.14
CA ILE A 304 -11.06 5.43 -6.98
C ILE A 304 -10.82 3.97 -6.63
N GLU A 305 -9.61 3.67 -6.24
CA GLU A 305 -9.21 2.40 -5.64
C GLU A 305 -8.77 2.61 -4.21
N CYS A 306 -9.32 1.82 -3.29
CA CYS A 306 -9.02 1.88 -1.86
C CYS A 306 -8.39 0.55 -1.42
N ARG A 307 -7.29 0.60 -0.67
CA ARG A 307 -6.50 -0.57 -0.27
C ARG A 307 -6.59 -0.78 1.23
N ALA A 308 -6.87 -2.02 1.64
CA ALA A 308 -7.06 -2.36 3.04
C ALA A 308 -6.43 -3.70 3.42
N PHE A 309 -6.06 -3.81 4.68
CA PHE A 309 -5.84 -5.09 5.36
C PHE A 309 -7.08 -5.46 6.18
N LEU A 310 -7.57 -6.68 5.98
CA LEU A 310 -8.65 -7.27 6.76
C LEU A 310 -8.07 -8.33 7.69
N PHE A 311 -8.54 -8.38 8.93
CA PHE A 311 -8.01 -9.28 9.95
C PHE A 311 -9.11 -10.15 10.57
N PHE A 312 -8.83 -11.45 10.68
CA PHE A 312 -9.71 -12.48 11.17
C PHE A 312 -9.01 -13.24 12.31
N PRO A 313 -8.93 -12.67 13.53
CA PRO A 313 -8.08 -13.18 14.61
C PRO A 313 -8.54 -14.52 15.22
N ASP A 314 -9.79 -14.92 14.96
CA ASP A 314 -10.38 -16.17 15.43
C ASP A 314 -10.35 -17.29 14.37
N PHE A 315 -9.76 -17.02 13.20
CA PHE A 315 -9.60 -18.01 12.15
C PHE A 315 -8.55 -19.07 12.55
N GLU A 316 -8.87 -20.35 12.36
CA GLU A 316 -7.97 -21.47 12.63
C GLU A 316 -7.86 -22.41 11.41
N PRO A 317 -6.66 -22.89 11.04
CA PRO A 317 -5.38 -22.63 11.72
C PRO A 317 -4.88 -21.19 11.51
N ASN A 318 -4.02 -20.71 12.40
CA ASN A 318 -3.29 -19.46 12.18
C ASN A 318 -2.46 -19.52 10.88
N THR A 319 -2.74 -18.63 9.94
CA THR A 319 -2.06 -18.46 8.65
C THR A 319 -1.30 -17.13 8.55
N CYS A 320 -1.46 -16.23 9.52
CA CYS A 320 -0.67 -15.01 9.60
C CYS A 320 0.83 -15.32 9.82
N PRO A 321 1.74 -14.56 9.20
CA PRO A 321 3.17 -14.62 9.49
C PRO A 321 3.43 -14.43 10.98
N ALA A 322 4.33 -15.24 11.53
CA ALA A 322 4.77 -15.07 12.92
C ALA A 322 5.35 -13.66 13.11
N LEU A 323 4.98 -13.02 14.22
CA LEU A 323 5.63 -11.77 14.59
C LEU A 323 7.11 -12.02 14.89
N PRO A 324 7.98 -11.01 14.72
CA PRO A 324 9.40 -11.14 15.05
C PRO A 324 9.69 -11.57 16.50
N SER A 325 8.74 -11.40 17.43
CA SER A 325 8.82 -11.93 18.81
C SER A 325 8.53 -13.43 18.94
N ASP A 326 7.75 -13.99 18.00
CA ASP A 326 7.19 -15.35 18.07
C ASP A 326 8.05 -16.36 17.29
N ALA A 327 8.85 -15.87 16.32
CA ALA A 327 9.80 -16.67 15.55
C ALA A 327 11.05 -17.12 16.33
N ALA A 328 11.18 -16.74 17.61
CA ALA A 328 12.32 -17.10 18.46
C ALA A 328 12.24 -18.53 19.05
N ALA A 329 11.23 -19.31 18.69
CA ALA A 329 10.96 -20.62 19.28
C ALA A 329 10.75 -21.72 18.24
N GLU A 330 11.54 -21.78 17.17
CA GLU A 330 11.76 -23.04 16.45
C GLU A 330 13.09 -23.01 15.69
N SER A 331 13.87 -24.07 15.86
CA SER A 331 15.30 -24.16 15.61
C SER A 331 15.65 -24.49 14.16
N VAL A 332 16.38 -23.60 13.46
CA VAL A 332 17.36 -23.94 12.41
C VAL A 332 18.49 -22.89 12.40
N ASP A 333 19.73 -23.36 12.28
CA ASP A 333 21.03 -22.63 12.33
C ASP A 333 21.25 -21.53 11.25
N PRO A 334 22.27 -20.65 11.41
CA PRO A 334 22.13 -19.21 11.17
C PRO A 334 22.69 -18.67 9.84
N VAL A 335 21.91 -17.80 9.21
CA VAL A 335 22.43 -16.60 8.56
C VAL A 335 21.59 -15.43 9.10
N GLU A 336 22.12 -14.72 10.09
CA GLU A 336 21.45 -13.65 10.84
C GLU A 336 20.87 -12.56 9.91
N SER A 337 19.55 -12.41 9.92
CA SER A 337 18.85 -11.21 9.43
C SER A 337 18.72 -10.21 10.57
N ASP A 338 19.41 -9.08 10.44
CA ASP A 338 19.82 -8.24 11.57
C ASP A 338 18.80 -7.11 11.85
N ALA A 339 17.60 -7.46 12.35
CA ALA A 339 16.53 -6.49 12.68
C ALA A 339 16.98 -5.42 13.71
N GLU A 340 17.91 -5.78 14.60
CA GLU A 340 18.53 -4.83 15.53
C GLU A 340 19.40 -3.78 14.82
N VAL A 341 20.06 -4.16 13.72
CA VAL A 341 20.85 -3.25 12.89
C VAL A 341 19.94 -2.29 12.14
N GLU A 342 18.84 -2.78 11.55
CA GLU A 342 17.89 -1.90 10.85
C GLU A 342 17.21 -0.92 11.82
N ALA A 343 16.79 -1.39 13.00
CA ALA A 343 16.24 -0.52 14.04
C ALA A 343 17.26 0.54 14.51
N ALA A 344 18.54 0.18 14.59
CA ALA A 344 19.60 1.11 14.94
C ALA A 344 19.92 2.11 13.82
N VAL A 345 19.82 1.71 12.55
CA VAL A 345 19.92 2.62 11.39
C VAL A 345 18.80 3.66 11.45
N GLN A 346 17.53 3.22 11.60
CA GLN A 346 16.38 4.13 11.66
C GLN A 346 16.45 5.05 12.88
N LYS A 347 16.81 4.52 14.04
CA LYS A 347 16.99 5.32 15.26
C LYS A 347 18.11 6.36 15.09
N THR A 348 19.21 6.00 14.44
CA THR A 348 20.31 6.94 14.18
C THR A 348 19.89 8.02 13.17
N LEU A 349 19.12 7.67 12.11
CA LEU A 349 18.56 8.63 11.16
C LEU A 349 17.62 9.63 11.86
N GLY A 350 16.74 9.16 12.74
CA GLY A 350 15.83 10.01 13.50
C GLY A 350 16.52 11.01 14.43
N LEU A 351 17.77 10.74 14.84
CA LEU A 351 18.55 11.70 15.64
C LEU A 351 18.76 13.03 14.90
N ILE A 352 18.88 13.00 13.57
CA ILE A 352 19.08 14.20 12.73
C ILE A 352 18.01 15.25 13.01
N ASP A 353 16.76 14.81 13.19
CA ASP A 353 15.64 15.74 13.36
C ASP A 353 15.63 16.46 14.70
N THR A 354 16.30 15.87 15.69
CA THR A 354 16.42 16.43 17.04
C THR A 354 17.68 17.26 17.24
N MET A 355 18.65 17.24 16.31
CA MET A 355 19.97 17.88 16.52
C MET A 355 19.90 19.38 16.80
N SER A 356 18.86 20.08 16.34
CA SER A 356 18.65 21.50 16.65
C SER A 356 18.39 21.76 18.13
N SER A 357 17.78 20.81 18.86
CA SER A 357 17.48 20.92 20.29
C SER A 357 18.57 20.35 21.19
N TRP A 358 19.65 19.83 20.63
CA TRP A 358 20.74 19.26 21.42
C TRP A 358 21.50 20.32 22.23
N PRO A 359 22.10 19.94 23.38
CA PRO A 359 22.92 20.83 24.19
C PRO A 359 24.00 21.55 23.37
N GLY A 360 24.34 22.78 23.76
CA GLY A 360 25.27 23.63 23.01
C GLY A 360 26.61 22.97 22.68
N PHE A 361 27.19 22.22 23.63
CA PHE A 361 28.45 21.51 23.40
C PHE A 361 28.34 20.42 22.31
N ALA A 362 27.19 19.72 22.22
CA ALA A 362 26.96 18.69 21.23
C ALA A 362 26.75 19.30 19.83
N ARG A 363 26.06 20.44 19.74
CA ARG A 363 25.94 21.21 18.50
C ARG A 363 27.30 21.76 18.03
N THR A 364 28.14 22.24 18.95
CA THR A 364 29.52 22.66 18.63
C THR A 364 30.36 21.49 18.11
N TRP A 365 30.25 20.31 18.74
CA TRP A 365 30.92 19.10 18.27
C TRP A 365 30.45 18.68 16.86
N LEU A 366 29.14 18.69 16.58
CA LEU A 366 28.59 18.40 15.26
C LEU A 366 29.17 19.34 14.20
N MET A 367 29.13 20.65 14.45
CA MET A 367 29.64 21.65 13.51
C MET A 367 31.15 21.49 13.25
N THR A 368 31.92 21.27 14.32
CA THR A 368 33.38 21.15 14.23
C THR A 368 33.79 19.86 13.52
N THR A 369 33.13 18.74 13.83
CA THR A 369 33.43 17.43 13.23
C THR A 369 33.01 17.42 11.77
N SER A 370 31.85 17.98 11.42
CA SER A 370 31.36 18.06 10.04
C SER A 370 32.27 18.85 9.09
N ALA A 371 33.12 19.73 9.62
CA ALA A 371 34.06 20.53 8.81
C ALA A 371 35.35 19.76 8.43
N LYS A 372 35.60 18.60 9.03
CA LYS A 372 36.75 17.75 8.70
C LYS A 372 36.49 16.95 7.41
N LYS A 373 37.57 16.52 6.76
CA LYS A 373 37.51 15.48 5.72
C LYS A 373 36.93 14.20 6.34
N ASP A 374 35.88 13.65 5.74
CA ASP A 374 35.09 12.50 6.25
C ASP A 374 34.31 12.75 7.56
N GLY A 375 34.12 14.03 7.93
CA GLY A 375 33.48 14.42 9.18
C GLY A 375 32.04 13.90 9.39
N LEU A 376 31.27 13.74 8.31
CA LEU A 376 29.89 13.24 8.38
C LEU A 376 29.83 11.74 8.73
N ARG A 377 30.80 10.97 8.22
CA ARG A 377 31.01 9.57 8.58
C ARG A 377 31.53 9.42 10.01
N GLU A 378 32.47 10.28 10.44
CA GLU A 378 32.97 10.31 11.83
C GLU A 378 31.82 10.55 12.83
N ILE A 379 30.87 11.43 12.49
CA ILE A 379 29.67 11.67 13.31
C ILE A 379 28.81 10.40 13.40
N ALA A 380 28.52 9.73 12.28
CA ALA A 380 27.75 8.47 12.30
C ALA A 380 28.44 7.39 13.14
N GLN A 381 29.75 7.20 12.94
CA GLN A 381 30.54 6.25 13.72
C GLN A 381 30.49 6.55 15.22
N THR A 382 30.55 7.83 15.59
CA THR A 382 30.50 8.26 17.00
C THR A 382 29.12 7.97 17.61
N LEU A 383 28.04 8.26 16.88
CA LEU A 383 26.66 8.00 17.34
C LEU A 383 26.35 6.50 17.43
N VAL A 384 26.86 5.70 16.49
CA VAL A 384 26.67 4.24 16.48
C VAL A 384 27.57 3.54 17.50
N ASN A 385 28.77 4.07 17.76
CA ASN A 385 29.64 3.52 18.80
C ASN A 385 29.02 3.67 20.19
N ASP A 386 28.28 4.75 20.41
CA ASP A 386 27.44 4.99 21.58
C ASP A 386 28.16 4.67 22.91
N ALA A 387 29.33 5.27 23.12
CA ALA A 387 30.19 4.97 24.27
C ALA A 387 29.49 5.19 25.63
N SER A 388 28.55 6.13 25.67
CA SER A 388 27.77 6.51 26.86
C SER A 388 26.39 5.85 26.92
N ASN A 389 26.06 4.96 25.97
CA ASN A 389 24.81 4.21 25.88
C ASN A 389 23.52 5.05 25.82
N HIS A 390 23.54 6.21 25.19
CA HIS A 390 22.35 7.05 25.03
C HIS A 390 21.38 6.47 24.00
N GLN A 391 21.89 5.75 23.01
CA GLN A 391 21.12 5.15 21.92
C GLN A 391 20.81 3.67 22.18
N GLY A 392 21.47 3.05 23.15
CA GLY A 392 21.33 1.63 23.46
C GLY A 392 22.24 0.73 22.62
N PHE A 393 23.16 1.31 21.84
CA PHE A 393 24.03 0.58 20.92
C PHE A 393 25.35 0.15 21.55
N LYS A 394 25.63 0.54 22.80
CA LYS A 394 26.90 0.22 23.47
C LYS A 394 27.20 -1.28 23.45
N LYS A 395 26.15 -2.11 23.62
CA LYS A 395 26.22 -3.58 23.65
C LYS A 395 26.43 -4.24 22.28
N PHE A 396 26.36 -3.50 21.18
CA PHE A 396 26.52 -4.07 19.84
C PHE A 396 27.99 -4.42 19.56
N SER A 397 28.18 -5.53 18.84
CA SER A 397 29.52 -5.95 18.43
C SER A 397 30.16 -4.95 17.46
N PRO A 398 31.49 -4.91 17.34
CA PRO A 398 32.18 -4.06 16.37
C PRO A 398 31.69 -4.27 14.93
N GLU A 399 31.37 -5.51 14.56
CA GLU A 399 30.89 -5.90 13.23
C GLU A 399 29.48 -5.34 12.98
N LYS A 400 28.57 -5.46 13.95
CA LYS A 400 27.22 -4.85 13.86
C LYS A 400 27.29 -3.33 13.78
N LYS A 401 28.16 -2.69 14.56
CA LYS A 401 28.38 -1.24 14.50
C LYS A 401 28.92 -0.80 13.14
N ALA A 402 29.86 -1.56 12.57
CA ALA A 402 30.38 -1.30 11.22
C ALA A 402 29.28 -1.47 10.15
N MET A 403 28.41 -2.48 10.30
CA MET A 403 27.26 -2.70 9.42
C MET A 403 26.26 -1.54 9.46
N ILE A 404 25.88 -1.06 10.65
CA ILE A 404 24.99 0.08 10.83
C ILE A 404 25.56 1.34 10.17
N VAL A 405 26.85 1.64 10.39
CA VAL A 405 27.50 2.79 9.75
C VAL A 405 27.49 2.63 8.23
N SER A 406 27.78 1.43 7.71
CA SER A 406 27.75 1.15 6.27
C SER A 406 26.36 1.40 5.67
N LEU A 407 25.30 0.91 6.33
CA LEU A 407 23.91 1.12 5.92
C LEU A 407 23.48 2.58 6.03
N LEU A 408 23.90 3.31 7.06
CA LEU A 408 23.66 4.75 7.17
C LEU A 408 24.27 5.52 6.00
N MET A 409 25.54 5.23 5.67
CA MET A 409 26.21 5.89 4.53
C MET A 409 25.49 5.56 3.22
N LYS A 410 25.11 4.30 2.99
CA LYS A 410 24.33 3.88 1.81
C LYS A 410 22.94 4.52 1.77
N GLY A 411 22.30 4.71 2.92
CA GLY A 411 20.96 5.31 3.06
C GLY A 411 20.92 6.83 3.01
N GLY A 412 21.99 7.49 2.52
CA GLY A 412 22.02 8.93 2.31
C GLY A 412 22.18 9.75 3.60
N TRP A 413 22.76 9.17 4.67
CA TRP A 413 23.07 9.87 5.91
C TRP A 413 23.81 11.21 5.68
N GLU A 414 24.82 11.19 4.81
CA GLU A 414 25.69 12.35 4.57
C GLU A 414 24.89 13.52 3.98
N VAL A 415 23.99 13.23 3.04
CA VAL A 415 23.11 14.23 2.42
C VAL A 415 22.13 14.81 3.44
N LYS A 416 21.45 13.93 4.21
CA LYS A 416 20.46 14.35 5.21
C LYS A 416 21.10 15.18 6.32
N LEU A 417 22.24 14.74 6.83
CA LEU A 417 22.96 15.46 7.88
C LEU A 417 23.51 16.80 7.37
N ALA A 418 24.07 16.86 6.16
CA ALA A 418 24.56 18.11 5.57
C ALA A 418 23.43 19.14 5.40
N ALA A 419 22.25 18.71 4.92
CA ALA A 419 21.07 19.55 4.80
C ALA A 419 20.63 20.11 6.16
N ARG A 420 20.52 19.26 7.18
CA ARG A 420 20.16 19.66 8.55
C ARG A 420 21.19 20.63 9.15
N LEU A 421 22.49 20.40 8.97
CA LEU A 421 23.54 21.30 9.45
C LEU A 421 23.47 22.68 8.77
N LYS A 422 23.12 22.74 7.47
CA LYS A 422 22.90 24.01 6.74
C LYS A 422 21.70 24.79 7.31
N GLN A 423 20.61 24.10 7.65
CA GLN A 423 19.45 24.70 8.32
C GLN A 423 19.81 25.23 9.72
N MET A 424 20.60 24.45 10.49
CA MET A 424 21.06 24.89 11.82
C MET A 424 21.98 26.13 11.75
N LYS A 425 22.79 26.28 10.69
CA LYS A 425 23.65 27.46 10.47
C LYS A 425 22.87 28.71 10.08
N SER A 426 21.77 28.58 9.34
CA SER A 426 20.91 29.69 8.92
C SER A 426 20.02 30.20 10.05
N ALA A 427 19.43 29.30 10.84
CA ALA A 427 18.65 29.67 12.03
C ALA A 427 19.46 30.47 13.07
N ASN A 428 20.77 30.21 13.20
CA ASN A 428 21.66 31.00 14.07
C ASN A 428 22.00 32.39 13.51
N LYS A 429 21.80 32.65 12.21
CA LYS A 429 21.97 33.99 11.62
C LYS A 429 20.74 34.88 11.82
N ASP A 430 19.53 34.32 11.79
CA ASP A 430 18.27 35.07 11.98
C ASP A 430 18.01 35.51 13.43
N VAL A 431 18.56 34.80 14.42
CA VAL A 431 18.52 35.21 15.83
C VAL A 431 19.44 36.43 16.10
N GLY A 432 20.47 36.63 15.26
CA GLY A 432 21.34 37.80 15.31
C GLY A 432 20.71 39.09 14.78
N GLN A 433 19.60 39.01 14.03
CA GLN A 433 18.88 40.17 13.49
C GLN A 433 17.53 40.46 14.18
N SER A 434 16.92 39.48 14.85
CA SER A 434 15.60 39.66 15.51
C SER A 434 15.64 39.83 17.05
N SER A 435 16.82 39.82 17.68
CA SER A 435 16.97 39.99 19.14
C SER A 435 16.89 41.45 19.64
N ARG A 436 16.04 42.28 19.01
CA ARG A 436 15.67 43.60 19.55
C ARG A 436 14.21 43.73 19.96
N GLU A 437 13.34 42.76 19.70
CA GLU A 437 11.95 42.87 20.11
C GLU A 437 11.42 41.61 20.79
N THR A 438 11.09 41.81 22.06
CA THR A 438 10.08 41.10 22.85
C THR A 438 10.57 39.93 23.70
N ALA A 439 10.71 40.30 24.98
CA ALA A 439 10.87 39.44 26.12
C ALA A 439 9.54 38.78 26.57
N LEU A 440 9.69 37.72 27.38
CA LEU A 440 8.79 37.30 28.47
C LEU A 440 7.36 36.84 28.14
N ARG A 441 7.12 35.53 28.31
CA ARG A 441 5.93 34.80 28.85
C ARG A 441 6.08 33.34 28.39
N SER A 442 6.00 32.26 29.15
CA SER A 442 5.64 31.95 30.54
C SER A 442 6.11 30.50 30.82
N LEU A 443 6.59 30.21 32.03
CA LEU A 443 6.95 28.86 32.50
C LEU A 443 5.70 27.96 32.66
N SER A 444 5.84 26.65 32.42
CA SER A 444 5.55 25.59 33.42
C SER A 444 6.03 24.18 32.99
N LEU A 445 6.71 23.54 33.95
CA LEU A 445 7.22 22.17 34.16
C LEU A 445 6.70 21.00 33.30
N VAL A 446 7.59 20.05 32.95
CA VAL A 446 7.75 18.71 33.60
C VAL A 446 9.13 18.09 33.28
N VAL A 447 9.87 17.79 34.35
CA VAL A 447 10.91 16.76 34.67
C VAL A 447 11.53 15.90 33.55
N VAL A 448 12.88 15.88 33.47
CA VAL A 448 13.85 14.75 33.62
C VAL A 448 15.25 15.41 33.56
N GLY A 449 16.19 15.35 34.52
CA GLY A 449 16.59 14.23 35.36
C GLY A 449 17.94 13.66 34.88
N GLY A 450 19.05 14.38 35.13
CA GLY A 450 20.40 13.79 35.25
C GLY A 450 21.31 13.79 34.01
N LEU A 451 22.08 14.87 33.80
CA LEU A 451 23.11 14.98 32.75
C LEU A 451 24.45 15.43 33.37
N LEU A 452 25.01 14.61 34.26
CA LEU A 452 26.21 14.93 35.06
C LEU A 452 27.39 13.95 34.87
N GLY A 453 27.37 13.08 33.85
CA GLY A 453 28.38 12.05 33.65
C GLY A 453 29.47 12.32 32.61
N PHE A 454 29.48 13.47 31.92
CA PHE A 454 30.22 13.62 30.65
C PHE A 454 31.67 14.18 30.76
N VAL A 455 32.25 14.34 31.96
CA VAL A 455 33.56 15.05 32.10
C VAL A 455 34.74 14.23 32.67
N CYS A 456 34.60 12.99 33.14
CA CYS A 456 35.74 12.30 33.79
C CYS A 456 36.53 11.26 32.98
N ALA A 457 36.24 10.98 31.69
CA ALA A 457 36.88 9.86 30.99
C ALA A 457 37.80 10.19 29.79
N ARG A 458 38.17 11.47 29.55
CA ARG A 458 39.09 11.81 28.43
C ARG A 458 40.36 12.60 28.81
N PHE A 459 40.74 12.58 30.09
CA PHE A 459 42.10 12.89 30.55
C PHE A 459 42.65 11.70 31.34
N ARG A 460 42.99 10.61 30.64
CA ARG A 460 44.00 9.59 31.04
C ARG A 460 44.05 8.47 29.99
N SER A 461 44.85 8.70 28.95
CA SER A 461 45.82 7.78 28.33
C SER A 461 46.20 8.35 26.97
#